data_AF-A0A7S4JRA6-F1
#
_entry.id   AF-A0A7S4JRA6-F1
#
_cell.length_a   1.000
_cell.length_b   1.000
_cell.length_c   1.000
_cell.angle_alpha   90.00
_cell.angle_beta   90.00
_cell.angle_gamma   90.00
#
_symmetry.space_group_name_H-M   'P 1'
#
loop_
_entity.id
_entity.type
_entity.pdbx_description
1 polymer ?
#
loop_
_entity_poly.entity_id
_entity_poly.type
_entity_poly.pdbx_seq_one_letter_code
_entity_poly.pdbx_strand_id
1 'polypeptide(L)'
;ARKVKDKPIQERKPYLHELLGKAMKTLQRDDGQTLMMPLDQRLESTGLVIEKCKSMDSKQVPLWLVFQNADPLGESISVILKVGDDLRQDALTLQMMRLMDKMWKDNGMDLGLRLYGCVATGDELGMLEIVKNAETTAGIQGGVTRVIQEDVLTKWLMSHNPKTQFNEAQMNFAHSCAGYCVATYILGIADRHNDNIMVTRNGHLFHIDFGHFLGNYKKKFGYDRETTPFVFTDQYAHVLKRGSGEAYAIFKEDCIKAYNIVRHEAPLFLNLFQLMLCGGIHELQSAEDINHLREALSIGMSDEEAGKKFLGKIREARKNIRVIV
;
A
#
# COMPACT_ATOMS: atom_id res chain seq x y z
N ALA A 1 -14.50 1.00 -17.54
CA ALA A 1 -14.76 0.16 -16.36
C ALA A 1 -16.23 -0.28 -16.29
N ARG A 2 -17.19 0.63 -16.00
CA ARG A 2 -18.63 0.31 -15.87
C ARG A 2 -19.17 -0.60 -17.00
N LYS A 3 -19.02 -0.19 -18.26
CA LYS A 3 -19.44 -1.00 -19.43
C LYS A 3 -18.77 -2.39 -19.50
N VAL A 4 -17.53 -2.52 -19.04
CA VAL A 4 -16.78 -3.80 -19.04
C VAL A 4 -17.28 -4.71 -17.92
N LYS A 5 -17.67 -4.14 -16.77
CA LYS A 5 -18.23 -4.88 -15.64
C LYS A 5 -19.50 -5.65 -16.01
N ASP A 6 -20.33 -5.05 -16.86
CA ASP A 6 -21.61 -5.61 -17.34
C ASP A 6 -21.45 -6.79 -18.31
N LYS A 7 -20.21 -7.05 -18.79
CA LYS A 7 -19.92 -8.17 -19.69
C LYS A 7 -19.53 -9.45 -18.94
N PRO A 8 -19.88 -10.63 -19.48
CA PRO A 8 -19.34 -11.91 -19.01
C PRO A 8 -17.81 -11.89 -19.00
N ILE A 9 -17.18 -12.56 -18.02
CA ILE A 9 -15.71 -12.51 -17.80
C ILE A 9 -14.92 -12.79 -19.09
N GLN A 10 -15.35 -13.79 -19.88
CA GLN A 10 -14.70 -14.20 -21.13
C GLN A 10 -14.75 -13.10 -22.22
N GLU A 11 -15.77 -12.25 -22.21
CA GLU A 11 -15.95 -11.16 -23.17
C GLU A 11 -15.30 -9.84 -22.72
N ARG A 12 -14.89 -9.72 -21.44
CA ARG A 12 -14.39 -8.45 -20.89
C ARG A 12 -13.16 -7.93 -21.61
N LYS A 13 -12.19 -8.82 -21.91
CA LYS A 13 -10.94 -8.43 -22.58
C LYS A 13 -11.16 -7.94 -24.01
N PRO A 14 -11.80 -8.70 -24.92
CA PRO A 14 -12.04 -8.20 -26.28
C PRO A 14 -12.91 -6.94 -26.29
N TYR A 15 -13.92 -6.86 -25.43
CA TYR A 15 -14.77 -5.67 -25.33
C TYR A 15 -14.01 -4.44 -24.79
N LEU A 16 -13.13 -4.62 -23.80
CA LEU A 16 -12.24 -3.56 -23.33
C LEU A 16 -11.35 -3.06 -24.48
N HIS A 17 -10.73 -3.97 -25.24
CA HIS A 17 -9.84 -3.62 -26.35
C HIS A 17 -10.57 -2.83 -27.44
N GLU A 18 -11.81 -3.22 -27.78
CA GLU A 18 -12.66 -2.47 -28.72
C GLU A 18 -12.93 -1.03 -28.21
N LEU A 19 -13.30 -0.88 -26.93
CA LEU A 19 -13.58 0.42 -26.33
C LEU A 19 -12.33 1.31 -26.28
N LEU A 20 -11.18 0.75 -25.90
CA LEU A 20 -9.91 1.48 -25.88
C LEU A 20 -9.47 1.89 -27.29
N GLY A 21 -9.69 1.04 -28.31
CA GLY A 21 -9.42 1.39 -29.71
C GLY A 21 -10.27 2.56 -30.20
N LYS A 22 -11.54 2.62 -29.80
CA LYS A 22 -12.42 3.78 -30.09
C LYS A 22 -11.95 5.03 -29.34
N ALA A 23 -11.62 4.92 -28.05
CA ALA A 23 -11.13 6.03 -27.24
C ALA A 23 -9.79 6.58 -27.76
N MET A 24 -8.91 5.70 -28.27
CA MET A 24 -7.63 6.08 -28.86
C MET A 24 -7.79 6.98 -30.08
N LYS A 25 -8.81 6.78 -30.91
CA LYS A 25 -9.10 7.68 -32.04
C LYS A 25 -9.48 9.10 -31.60
N THR A 26 -9.98 9.24 -30.37
CA THR A 26 -10.28 10.55 -29.76
C THR A 26 -9.06 11.15 -29.05
N LEU A 27 -8.12 10.30 -28.60
CA LEU A 27 -6.90 10.71 -27.89
C LEU A 27 -5.71 10.98 -28.82
N GLN A 28 -5.65 10.32 -29.99
CA GLN A 28 -4.69 10.62 -31.05
C GLN A 28 -5.05 12.00 -31.62
N ARG A 29 -4.33 13.01 -31.18
CA ARG A 29 -4.37 14.35 -31.77
C ARG A 29 -3.44 14.35 -32.98
N ASP A 30 -3.90 14.89 -34.10
CA ASP A 30 -3.21 14.90 -35.39
C ASP A 30 -1.90 15.74 -35.39
N ASP A 31 -1.55 16.37 -34.26
CA ASP A 31 -0.46 17.33 -34.11
C ASP A 31 0.77 16.80 -33.37
N GLY A 32 0.81 15.50 -33.03
CA GLY A 32 1.92 14.92 -32.28
C GLY A 32 1.92 15.29 -30.79
N GLN A 33 0.82 15.82 -30.26
CA GLN A 33 0.70 16.09 -28.83
C GLN A 33 0.72 14.80 -27.99
N THR A 34 1.46 14.87 -26.90
CA THR A 34 1.50 13.84 -25.86
C THR A 34 0.43 14.09 -24.80
N LEU A 35 0.03 13.03 -24.10
CA LEU A 35 -0.83 13.07 -22.93
C LEU A 35 0.03 13.06 -21.67
N MET A 36 0.02 14.15 -20.91
CA MET A 36 0.60 14.16 -19.56
C MET A 36 -0.20 13.27 -18.62
N MET A 37 0.49 12.45 -17.85
CA MET A 37 -0.15 11.52 -16.91
C MET A 37 -0.56 12.26 -15.63
N PRO A 38 -1.82 12.11 -15.15
CA PRO A 38 -2.26 12.75 -13.91
C PRO A 38 -1.48 12.35 -12.65
N LEU A 39 -0.87 11.16 -12.66
CA LEU A 39 -0.08 10.64 -11.55
C LEU A 39 1.28 11.36 -11.39
N ASP A 40 1.89 11.77 -12.49
CA ASP A 40 3.18 12.45 -12.54
C ASP A 40 3.29 13.22 -13.86
N GLN A 41 3.36 14.55 -13.76
CA GLN A 41 3.41 15.44 -14.93
C GLN A 41 4.69 15.30 -15.76
N ARG A 42 5.72 14.63 -15.22
CA ARG A 42 6.96 14.31 -15.95
C ARG A 42 6.78 13.11 -16.88
N LEU A 43 5.71 12.35 -16.70
CA LEU A 43 5.39 11.20 -17.54
C LEU A 43 4.43 11.62 -18.63
N GLU A 44 4.86 11.46 -19.87
CA GLU A 44 4.09 11.76 -21.07
C GLU A 44 3.83 10.48 -21.87
N SER A 45 2.66 10.40 -22.49
CA SER A 45 2.27 9.26 -23.30
C SER A 45 1.87 9.66 -24.72
N THR A 46 2.28 8.86 -25.69
CA THR A 46 1.85 8.98 -27.10
C THR A 46 0.61 8.14 -27.42
N GLY A 47 0.12 7.34 -26.48
CA GLY A 47 -1.05 6.50 -26.68
C GLY A 47 -1.11 5.26 -25.78
N LEU A 48 -2.10 4.41 -26.00
CA LEU A 48 -2.29 3.15 -25.28
C LEU A 48 -1.69 1.96 -26.03
N VAL A 49 -1.07 1.08 -25.26
CA VAL A 49 -0.62 -0.25 -25.66
C VAL A 49 -1.76 -1.23 -25.37
N ILE A 50 -2.77 -1.23 -26.25
CA ILE A 50 -4.08 -1.86 -26.02
C ILE A 50 -3.94 -3.35 -25.69
N GLU A 51 -3.03 -4.07 -26.35
CA GLU A 51 -2.82 -5.50 -26.18
C GLU A 51 -2.37 -5.90 -24.76
N LYS A 52 -1.70 -4.97 -24.05
CA LYS A 52 -1.26 -5.14 -22.66
C LYS A 52 -2.30 -4.68 -21.63
N CYS A 53 -3.38 -4.03 -22.06
CA CYS A 53 -4.46 -3.59 -21.17
C CYS A 53 -5.38 -4.76 -20.79
N LYS A 54 -5.84 -4.78 -19.52
CA LYS A 54 -6.73 -5.83 -18.98
C LYS A 54 -7.66 -5.29 -17.91
N SER A 55 -8.78 -5.97 -17.67
CA SER A 55 -9.62 -5.76 -16.48
C SER A 55 -9.17 -6.69 -15.35
N MET A 56 -9.22 -6.23 -14.10
CA MET A 56 -8.92 -7.06 -12.93
C MET A 56 -10.19 -7.72 -12.38
N ASP A 57 -10.00 -8.88 -11.74
CA ASP A 57 -11.07 -9.70 -11.16
C ASP A 57 -11.45 -9.25 -9.75
N SER A 58 -11.90 -7.99 -9.63
CA SER A 58 -12.41 -7.40 -8.39
C SER A 58 -13.82 -6.86 -8.56
N LYS A 59 -14.52 -6.57 -7.45
CA LYS A 59 -15.92 -6.10 -7.42
C LYS A 59 -16.18 -4.90 -8.34
N GLN A 60 -15.26 -3.94 -8.39
CA GLN A 60 -15.39 -2.75 -9.24
C GLN A 60 -14.75 -2.88 -10.63
N VAL A 61 -14.12 -4.02 -10.93
CA VAL A 61 -13.47 -4.29 -12.22
C VAL A 61 -12.52 -3.15 -12.63
N PRO A 62 -11.50 -2.84 -11.79
CA PRO A 62 -10.54 -1.80 -12.12
C PRO A 62 -9.77 -2.19 -13.38
N LEU A 63 -9.37 -1.19 -14.16
CA LEU A 63 -8.71 -1.39 -15.43
C LEU A 63 -7.20 -1.21 -15.28
N TRP A 64 -6.45 -2.23 -15.65
CA TRP A 64 -5.01 -2.13 -15.88
C TRP A 64 -4.78 -1.56 -17.27
N LEU A 65 -4.28 -0.33 -17.33
CA LEU A 65 -4.00 0.38 -18.57
C LEU A 65 -2.48 0.52 -18.74
N VAL A 66 -2.03 0.28 -19.96
CA VAL A 66 -0.62 0.43 -20.34
C VAL A 66 -0.52 1.48 -21.41
N PHE A 67 0.26 2.51 -21.14
CA PHE A 67 0.51 3.66 -21.97
C PHE A 67 1.90 3.56 -22.58
N GLN A 68 2.01 3.90 -23.86
CA GLN A 68 3.28 4.05 -24.54
C GLN A 68 3.96 5.30 -23.98
N ASN A 69 5.21 5.17 -23.55
CA ASN A 69 5.99 6.30 -23.06
C ASN A 69 6.41 7.18 -24.23
N ALA A 70 6.30 8.50 -24.07
CA ALA A 70 6.78 9.47 -25.04
C ALA A 70 8.32 9.53 -25.09
N ASP A 71 9.00 9.24 -23.96
CA ASP A 71 10.44 9.03 -23.95
C ASP A 71 10.78 7.70 -24.66
N PRO A 72 11.54 7.73 -25.78
CA PRO A 72 11.93 6.52 -26.51
C PRO A 72 12.79 5.54 -25.70
N LEU A 73 13.47 6.03 -24.66
CA LEU A 73 14.28 5.20 -23.74
C LEU A 73 13.48 4.74 -22.51
N GLY A 74 12.29 5.31 -22.30
CA GLY A 74 11.44 5.02 -21.16
C GLY A 74 10.63 3.73 -21.32
N GLU A 75 10.46 2.99 -20.21
CA GLU A 75 9.53 1.87 -20.19
C GLU A 75 8.07 2.34 -20.31
N SER A 76 7.19 1.46 -20.78
CA SER A 76 5.75 1.72 -20.81
C SER A 76 5.21 2.10 -19.41
N ILE A 77 4.32 3.09 -19.39
CA ILE A 77 3.70 3.60 -18.18
C ILE A 77 2.47 2.73 -17.88
N SER A 78 2.45 2.08 -16.71
CA SER A 78 1.34 1.19 -16.32
C SER A 78 0.59 1.81 -15.15
N VAL A 79 -0.74 1.91 -15.27
CA VAL A 79 -1.62 2.45 -14.23
C VAL A 79 -2.83 1.56 -14.00
N ILE A 80 -3.39 1.62 -12.79
CA ILE A 80 -4.70 1.06 -12.48
C ILE A 80 -5.71 2.21 -12.46
N LEU A 81 -6.69 2.19 -13.34
CA LEU A 81 -7.84 3.07 -13.31
C LEU A 81 -8.95 2.44 -12.48
N LYS A 82 -9.27 3.04 -11.32
CA LYS A 82 -10.42 2.66 -10.48
C LYS A 82 -11.61 3.57 -10.81
N VAL A 83 -12.79 2.96 -10.94
CA VAL A 83 -14.07 3.66 -11.21
C VAL A 83 -15.13 3.06 -10.30
N GLY A 84 -15.80 3.88 -9.50
CA GLY A 84 -16.71 3.46 -8.44
C GLY A 84 -16.05 3.26 -7.07
N ASP A 85 -14.82 3.76 -6.89
CA ASP A 85 -14.12 3.81 -5.60
C ASP A 85 -13.63 5.25 -5.37
N ASP A 86 -13.78 5.75 -4.13
CA ASP A 86 -13.27 7.05 -3.74
C ASP A 86 -11.78 6.97 -3.33
N LEU A 87 -10.88 7.46 -4.19
CA LEU A 87 -9.44 7.42 -3.93
C LEU A 87 -8.91 8.58 -3.08
N ARG A 88 -9.77 9.50 -2.60
CA ARG A 88 -9.32 10.61 -1.75
C ARG A 88 -8.70 10.10 -0.46
N GLN A 89 -9.24 9.03 0.09
CA GLN A 89 -8.73 8.39 1.31
C GLN A 89 -7.37 7.71 1.09
N ASP A 90 -7.22 6.96 -0.02
CA ASP A 90 -5.93 6.40 -0.43
C ASP A 90 -4.87 7.49 -0.64
N ALA A 91 -5.24 8.56 -1.36
CA ALA A 91 -4.35 9.67 -1.64
C ALA A 91 -3.89 10.36 -0.34
N LEU A 92 -4.81 10.64 0.59
CA LEU A 92 -4.48 11.22 1.89
C LEU A 92 -3.56 10.30 2.70
N THR A 93 -3.86 9.01 2.76
CA THR A 93 -3.03 8.02 3.47
C THR A 93 -1.60 7.98 2.92
N LEU A 94 -1.47 7.88 1.59
CA LEU A 94 -0.16 7.87 0.93
C LEU A 94 0.59 9.19 1.13
N GLN A 95 -0.10 10.34 1.17
CA GLN A 95 0.53 11.63 1.48
C GLN A 95 1.04 11.68 2.93
N MET A 96 0.26 11.19 3.90
CA MET A 96 0.70 11.10 5.29
C MET A 96 1.90 10.16 5.45
N MET A 97 1.92 9.03 4.73
CA MET A 97 3.07 8.13 4.71
C MET A 97 4.31 8.77 4.04
N ARG A 98 4.13 9.60 2.99
CA ARG A 98 5.25 10.38 2.40
C ARG A 98 5.83 11.38 3.39
N LEU A 99 4.98 12.00 4.21
CA LEU A 99 5.43 12.87 5.28
C LEU A 99 6.23 12.11 6.34
N MET A 100 5.76 10.93 6.77
CA MET A 100 6.49 10.04 7.68
C MET A 100 7.84 9.62 7.09
N ASP A 101 7.86 9.18 5.82
CA ASP A 101 9.09 8.78 5.10
C ASP A 101 10.10 9.93 5.03
N LYS A 102 9.63 11.16 4.76
CA LYS A 102 10.47 12.35 4.82
C LYS A 102 11.05 12.58 6.21
N MET A 103 10.23 12.52 7.27
CA MET A 103 10.70 12.72 8.65
C MET A 103 11.76 11.68 9.05
N TRP A 104 11.56 10.42 8.67
CA TRP A 104 12.53 9.36 8.93
C TRP A 104 13.85 9.61 8.21
N LYS A 105 13.80 9.98 6.93
CA LYS A 105 15.00 10.32 6.14
C LYS A 105 15.73 11.53 6.68
N ASP A 106 15.01 12.56 7.10
CA ASP A 106 15.59 13.76 7.74
C ASP A 106 16.28 13.40 9.08
N ASN A 107 15.90 12.28 9.73
CA ASN A 107 16.53 11.71 10.92
C ASN A 107 17.54 10.58 10.62
N GLY A 108 18.00 10.48 9.36
CA GLY A 108 19.03 9.51 8.96
C GLY A 108 18.55 8.06 8.85
N MET A 109 17.25 7.84 8.73
CA MET A 109 16.64 6.52 8.67
C MET A 109 15.87 6.35 7.35
N ASP A 110 16.39 5.52 6.44
CA ASP A 110 15.68 5.13 5.23
C ASP A 110 14.99 3.77 5.44
N LEU A 111 13.68 3.80 5.69
CA LEU A 111 12.89 2.59 5.87
C LEU A 111 12.49 1.93 4.54
N GLY A 112 12.89 2.48 3.39
CA GLY A 112 12.65 1.88 2.09
C GLY A 112 11.17 1.73 1.75
N LEU A 113 10.32 2.67 2.14
CA LEU A 113 8.89 2.64 1.82
C LEU A 113 8.67 2.75 0.30
N ARG A 114 7.79 1.89 -0.23
CA ARG A 114 7.31 1.98 -1.63
C ARG A 114 5.95 2.68 -1.67
N LEU A 115 5.97 4.00 -1.83
CA LEU A 115 4.78 4.87 -1.80
C LEU A 115 4.31 5.22 -3.21
N TYR A 116 3.49 4.34 -3.78
CA TYR A 116 2.96 4.46 -5.14
C TYR A 116 2.09 5.72 -5.33
N GLY A 117 2.09 6.27 -6.53
CA GLY A 117 1.24 7.37 -6.94
C GLY A 117 -0.25 7.01 -6.83
N CYS A 118 -1.04 7.93 -6.28
CA CYS A 118 -2.50 7.83 -6.22
C CYS A 118 -3.07 9.21 -6.46
N VAL A 119 -4.01 9.32 -7.41
CA VAL A 119 -4.67 10.58 -7.73
C VAL A 119 -6.15 10.34 -7.97
N ALA A 120 -6.99 11.09 -7.25
CA ALA A 120 -8.41 11.21 -7.55
C ALA A 120 -8.57 12.22 -8.70
N THR A 121 -9.23 11.80 -9.78
CA THR A 121 -9.41 12.64 -10.99
C THR A 121 -10.88 13.04 -11.19
N GLY A 122 -11.79 12.55 -10.36
CA GLY A 122 -13.19 12.91 -10.36
C GLY A 122 -13.98 12.18 -9.28
N ASP A 123 -15.30 12.27 -9.35
CA ASP A 123 -16.21 11.56 -8.44
C ASP A 123 -16.09 10.04 -8.62
N GLU A 124 -15.73 9.35 -7.54
CA GLU A 124 -15.42 7.91 -7.50
C GLU A 124 -14.51 7.45 -8.65
N LEU A 125 -13.55 8.29 -9.04
CA LEU A 125 -12.69 8.07 -10.20
C LEU A 125 -11.26 8.48 -9.88
N GLY A 126 -10.31 7.61 -10.20
CA GLY A 126 -8.90 7.95 -10.10
C GLY A 126 -7.95 6.89 -10.60
N MET A 127 -6.67 7.19 -10.50
CA MET A 127 -5.59 6.36 -10.99
C MET A 127 -4.62 6.00 -9.85
N LEU A 128 -4.09 4.78 -9.93
CA LEU A 128 -3.01 4.29 -9.08
C LEU A 128 -1.82 3.91 -9.96
N GLU A 129 -0.62 4.23 -9.50
CA GLU A 129 0.63 3.74 -10.07
C GLU A 129 0.79 2.24 -9.77
N ILE A 130 1.35 1.52 -10.74
CA ILE A 130 1.69 0.10 -10.58
C ILE A 130 3.13 -0.04 -10.10
N VAL A 131 3.30 -0.65 -8.92
CA VAL A 131 4.61 -1.10 -8.44
C VAL A 131 5.02 -2.38 -9.18
N LYS A 132 6.03 -2.26 -10.04
CA LYS A 132 6.57 -3.39 -10.83
C LYS A 132 7.33 -4.36 -9.93
N ASN A 133 7.51 -5.59 -10.41
CA ASN A 133 8.30 -6.63 -9.73
C ASN A 133 7.84 -6.92 -8.29
N ALA A 134 6.53 -6.82 -8.05
CA ALA A 134 5.92 -7.09 -6.76
C ALA A 134 4.80 -8.11 -6.89
N GLU A 135 4.57 -8.86 -5.82
CA GLU A 135 3.51 -9.87 -5.72
C GLU A 135 2.82 -9.74 -4.36
N THR A 136 1.51 -10.00 -4.31
CA THR A 136 0.77 -10.02 -3.05
C THR A 136 1.26 -11.18 -2.19
N THR A 137 1.25 -11.06 -0.86
CA THR A 137 1.65 -12.16 0.01
C THR A 137 0.71 -13.37 -0.15
N ALA A 138 -0.56 -13.15 -0.49
CA ALA A 138 -1.50 -14.19 -0.89
C ALA A 138 -1.10 -14.88 -2.20
N GLY A 139 -0.64 -14.12 -3.22
CA GLY A 139 -0.13 -14.66 -4.47
C GLY A 139 1.10 -15.56 -4.25
N ILE A 140 2.04 -15.09 -3.43
CA ILE A 140 3.25 -15.84 -3.03
C ILE A 140 2.88 -17.16 -2.34
N GLN A 141 1.81 -17.18 -1.54
CA GLN A 141 1.31 -18.40 -0.87
C GLN A 141 0.60 -19.38 -1.83
N GLY A 142 0.36 -18.99 -3.08
CA GLY A 142 -0.41 -19.78 -4.04
C GLY A 142 -1.93 -19.62 -3.88
N GLY A 143 -2.39 -18.49 -3.34
CA GLY A 143 -3.78 -18.13 -3.11
C GLY A 143 -4.27 -18.31 -1.68
N VAL A 144 -5.45 -17.75 -1.38
CA VAL A 144 -6.07 -17.70 -0.02
C VAL A 144 -6.45 -19.09 0.52
N THR A 145 -6.54 -20.12 -0.33
CA THR A 145 -7.04 -21.46 0.03
C THR A 145 -5.97 -22.45 0.50
N ARG A 146 -4.69 -22.07 0.52
CA ARG A 146 -3.61 -22.96 0.97
C ARG A 146 -3.29 -22.77 2.45
N VAL A 147 -2.86 -23.85 3.10
CA VAL A 147 -2.33 -23.81 4.46
C VAL A 147 -1.12 -22.88 4.47
N ILE A 148 -1.18 -21.85 5.32
CA ILE A 148 -0.08 -20.91 5.52
C ILE A 148 1.13 -21.68 6.06
N GLN A 149 2.16 -21.79 5.23
CA GLN A 149 3.47 -22.29 5.64
C GLN A 149 4.36 -21.10 5.97
N GLU A 150 5.03 -21.14 7.12
CA GLU A 150 5.83 -20.02 7.63
C GLU A 150 7.03 -19.68 6.72
N ASP A 151 7.52 -20.64 5.95
CA ASP A 151 8.74 -20.53 5.16
C ASP A 151 8.52 -20.15 3.69
N VAL A 152 7.28 -20.08 3.20
CA VAL A 152 6.97 -19.83 1.78
C VAL A 152 7.45 -18.45 1.32
N LEU A 153 7.18 -17.41 2.11
CA LEU A 153 7.66 -16.05 1.81
C LEU A 153 9.19 -16.00 1.79
N THR A 154 9.85 -16.69 2.73
CA THR A 154 11.30 -16.80 2.77
C THR A 154 11.85 -17.50 1.53
N LYS A 155 11.25 -18.63 1.13
CA LYS A 155 11.64 -19.37 -0.08
C LYS A 155 11.48 -18.52 -1.35
N TRP A 156 10.39 -17.76 -1.46
CA TRP A 156 10.16 -16.85 -2.59
C TRP A 156 11.18 -15.72 -2.64
N LEU A 157 11.57 -15.14 -1.49
CA LEU A 157 12.66 -14.16 -1.45
C LEU A 157 13.99 -14.78 -1.86
N MET A 158 14.31 -15.99 -1.39
CA MET A 158 15.54 -16.69 -1.77
C MET A 158 15.58 -17.06 -3.26
N SER A 159 14.45 -17.41 -3.87
CA SER A 159 14.41 -17.73 -5.31
C SER A 159 14.68 -16.52 -6.19
N HIS A 160 14.37 -15.32 -5.72
CA HIS A 160 14.63 -14.07 -6.43
C HIS A 160 15.96 -13.41 -6.07
N ASN A 161 16.58 -13.79 -4.95
CA ASN A 161 17.81 -13.17 -4.43
C ASN A 161 18.84 -14.25 -4.04
N PRO A 162 19.52 -14.89 -5.00
CA PRO A 162 20.46 -15.96 -4.72
C PRO A 162 21.73 -15.46 -4.02
N LYS A 163 22.33 -16.32 -3.20
CA LYS A 163 23.62 -16.09 -2.50
C LYS A 163 23.56 -14.88 -1.56
N THR A 164 24.47 -13.93 -1.70
CA THR A 164 24.63 -12.75 -0.82
C THR A 164 23.50 -11.74 -0.97
N GLN A 165 22.72 -11.79 -2.05
CA GLN A 165 21.61 -10.86 -2.29
C GLN A 165 20.43 -11.10 -1.33
N PHE A 166 20.30 -12.30 -0.77
CA PHE A 166 19.23 -12.59 0.19
C PHE A 166 19.35 -11.72 1.45
N ASN A 167 20.57 -11.48 1.93
CA ASN A 167 20.78 -10.67 3.13
C ASN A 167 20.31 -9.22 2.91
N GLU A 168 20.58 -8.66 1.74
CA GLU A 168 20.10 -7.33 1.35
C GLU A 168 18.56 -7.31 1.26
N ALA A 169 17.96 -8.30 0.59
CA ALA A 169 16.50 -8.40 0.52
C ALA A 169 15.84 -8.60 1.89
N GLN A 170 16.49 -9.33 2.79
CA GLN A 170 16.05 -9.52 4.18
C GLN A 170 16.10 -8.20 4.97
N MET A 171 17.13 -7.37 4.77
CA MET A 171 17.22 -6.05 5.41
C MET A 171 16.22 -5.06 4.82
N ASN A 172 16.04 -5.04 3.50
CA ASN A 172 14.98 -4.26 2.85
C ASN A 172 13.60 -4.65 3.43
N PHE A 173 13.38 -5.94 3.67
CA PHE A 173 12.17 -6.44 4.31
C PHE A 173 12.06 -5.96 5.75
N ALA A 174 13.13 -6.00 6.55
CA ALA A 174 13.15 -5.50 7.92
C ALA A 174 12.78 -4.01 8.02
N HIS A 175 13.46 -3.17 7.25
CA HIS A 175 13.26 -1.72 7.24
C HIS A 175 11.83 -1.35 6.79
N SER A 176 11.39 -1.90 5.65
CA SER A 176 10.06 -1.59 5.11
C SER A 176 8.93 -2.15 5.97
N CYS A 177 9.10 -3.35 6.55
CA CYS A 177 8.16 -3.91 7.50
C CYS A 177 8.03 -3.03 8.75
N ALA A 178 9.14 -2.51 9.29
CA ALA A 178 9.11 -1.59 10.43
C ALA A 178 8.34 -0.30 10.09
N GLY A 179 8.65 0.32 8.95
CA GLY A 179 8.00 1.55 8.50
C GLY A 179 6.49 1.37 8.28
N TYR A 180 6.07 0.29 7.60
CA TYR A 180 4.64 0.00 7.42
C TYR A 180 3.94 -0.40 8.72
N CYS A 181 4.58 -1.13 9.64
CA CYS A 181 3.99 -1.41 10.96
C CYS A 181 3.70 -0.12 11.73
N VAL A 182 4.65 0.82 11.74
CA VAL A 182 4.48 2.12 12.41
C VAL A 182 3.42 2.96 11.72
N ALA A 183 3.49 3.12 10.40
CA ALA A 183 2.56 3.95 9.65
C ALA A 183 1.12 3.44 9.74
N THR A 184 0.91 2.12 9.60
CA THR A 184 -0.43 1.53 9.67
C THR A 184 -1.01 1.57 11.07
N TYR A 185 -0.18 1.39 12.11
CA TYR A 185 -0.60 1.56 13.51
C TYR A 185 -1.04 3.00 13.80
N ILE A 186 -0.23 3.99 13.41
CA ILE A 186 -0.52 5.40 13.69
C ILE A 186 -1.77 5.86 12.94
N LEU A 187 -1.89 5.51 11.66
CA LEU A 187 -3.01 5.92 10.81
C LEU A 187 -4.25 5.04 11.02
N GLY A 188 -4.18 3.99 11.83
CA GLY A 188 -5.29 3.07 12.07
C GLY A 188 -5.80 2.39 10.81
N ILE A 189 -4.89 1.95 9.93
CA ILE A 189 -5.26 1.34 8.65
C ILE A 189 -5.87 -0.03 8.91
N ALA A 190 -7.10 -0.20 8.42
CA ALA A 190 -7.91 -1.39 8.59
C ALA A 190 -8.00 -2.24 7.31
N ASP A 191 -8.72 -3.35 7.39
CA ASP A 191 -8.89 -4.39 6.36
C ASP A 191 -7.55 -4.92 5.83
N ARG A 192 -6.61 -5.19 6.73
CA ARG A 192 -5.27 -5.67 6.38
C ARG A 192 -5.24 -7.20 6.33
N HIS A 193 -5.16 -7.73 5.11
CA HIS A 193 -5.03 -9.16 4.82
C HIS A 193 -3.98 -9.39 3.72
N ASN A 194 -3.66 -10.66 3.44
CA ASN A 194 -2.56 -11.06 2.55
C ASN A 194 -2.72 -10.59 1.08
N ASP A 195 -3.91 -10.18 0.64
CA ASP A 195 -4.10 -9.59 -0.69
C ASP A 195 -3.77 -8.09 -0.74
N ASN A 196 -3.81 -7.42 0.41
CA ASN A 196 -3.55 -5.98 0.54
C ASN A 196 -2.10 -5.67 0.97
N ILE A 197 -1.25 -6.70 1.05
CA ILE A 197 0.17 -6.59 1.35
C ILE A 197 0.95 -7.22 0.22
N MET A 198 1.93 -6.48 -0.29
CA MET A 198 2.78 -6.87 -1.40
C MET A 198 4.24 -6.88 -0.98
N VAL A 199 5.04 -7.68 -1.66
CA VAL A 199 6.49 -7.72 -1.48
C VAL A 199 7.15 -7.61 -2.84
N THR A 200 8.12 -6.69 -2.97
CA THR A 200 8.94 -6.57 -4.18
C THR A 200 9.98 -7.68 -4.23
N ARG A 201 10.46 -8.02 -5.43
CA ARG A 201 11.51 -9.05 -5.60
C ARG A 201 12.79 -8.75 -4.82
N ASN A 202 13.14 -7.48 -4.63
CA ASN A 202 14.28 -7.05 -3.80
C ASN A 202 13.95 -6.89 -2.30
N GLY A 203 12.79 -7.36 -1.85
CA GLY A 203 12.48 -7.52 -0.43
C GLY A 203 11.70 -6.40 0.25
N HIS A 204 11.31 -5.33 -0.43
CA HIS A 204 10.49 -4.29 0.21
C HIS A 204 9.05 -4.76 0.37
N LEU A 205 8.57 -4.78 1.61
CA LEU A 205 7.16 -4.96 1.94
C LEU A 205 6.43 -3.62 1.76
N PHE A 206 5.23 -3.65 1.18
CA PHE A 206 4.37 -2.49 1.11
C PHE A 206 2.89 -2.83 1.14
N HIS A 207 2.09 -1.90 1.65
CA HIS A 207 0.65 -2.04 1.74
C HIS A 207 -0.02 -1.36 0.56
N ILE A 208 -1.14 -1.91 0.10
CA ILE A 208 -2.00 -1.33 -0.94
C ILE A 208 -3.44 -1.25 -0.44
N ASP A 209 -4.26 -0.46 -1.13
CA ASP A 209 -5.70 -0.31 -0.85
C ASP A 209 -5.96 0.22 0.57
N PHE A 210 -5.97 1.54 0.75
CA PHE A 210 -6.13 2.18 2.06
C PHE A 210 -7.56 2.66 2.32
N GLY A 211 -8.55 1.94 1.77
CA GLY A 211 -9.96 2.30 1.83
C GLY A 211 -10.60 2.32 3.22
N HIS A 212 -9.86 1.92 4.27
CA HIS A 212 -10.30 2.02 5.67
C HIS A 212 -9.16 2.54 6.59
N PHE A 213 -9.37 3.65 7.31
CA PHE A 213 -8.37 4.27 8.20
C PHE A 213 -8.97 4.86 9.49
N LEU A 214 -8.12 5.37 10.38
CA LEU A 214 -8.49 5.97 11.68
C LEU A 214 -9.27 5.05 12.61
N GLY A 215 -9.06 3.74 12.50
CA GLY A 215 -9.73 2.76 13.35
C GLY A 215 -11.20 2.50 13.00
N ASN A 216 -11.63 2.89 11.79
CA ASN A 216 -12.94 2.51 11.23
C ASN A 216 -12.95 1.01 10.84
N TYR A 217 -12.89 0.15 11.85
CA TYR A 217 -12.85 -1.30 11.66
C TYR A 217 -14.21 -1.85 11.22
N LYS A 218 -14.21 -2.72 10.21
CA LYS A 218 -15.43 -3.43 9.78
C LYS A 218 -15.96 -4.30 10.92
N LYS A 219 -17.22 -4.10 11.31
CA LYS A 219 -17.90 -4.96 12.28
C LYS A 219 -18.54 -6.17 11.60
N LYS A 220 -18.39 -7.36 12.18
CA LYS A 220 -19.12 -8.58 11.78
C LYS A 220 -19.83 -9.14 13.00
N PHE A 221 -21.17 -9.26 12.93
CA PHE A 221 -22.02 -9.71 14.05
C PHE A 221 -21.82 -8.92 15.36
N GLY A 222 -21.58 -7.60 15.27
CA GLY A 222 -21.40 -6.73 16.45
C GLY A 222 -20.01 -6.74 17.07
N TYR A 223 -19.07 -7.55 16.55
CA TYR A 223 -17.67 -7.56 16.97
C TYR A 223 -16.78 -6.97 15.87
N ASP A 224 -15.75 -6.24 16.25
CA ASP A 224 -14.74 -5.76 15.31
C ASP A 224 -14.06 -6.97 14.65
N ARG A 225 -14.04 -6.97 13.31
CA ARG A 225 -13.42 -8.04 12.53
C ARG A 225 -11.91 -8.06 12.77
N GLU A 226 -11.32 -6.91 13.03
CA GLU A 226 -9.90 -6.74 13.30
C GLU A 226 -9.66 -6.62 14.81
N THR A 227 -8.83 -7.53 15.31
CA THR A 227 -8.48 -7.59 16.74
C THR A 227 -7.06 -7.09 17.01
N THR A 228 -6.33 -6.65 15.98
CA THR A 228 -4.98 -6.09 16.11
C THR A 228 -4.79 -4.87 15.23
N PRO A 229 -4.02 -3.86 15.69
CA PRO A 229 -3.96 -2.55 15.04
C PRO A 229 -3.08 -2.53 13.78
N PHE A 230 -2.36 -3.60 13.48
CA PHE A 230 -1.61 -3.82 12.23
C PHE A 230 -1.29 -5.31 12.04
N VAL A 231 -0.69 -5.65 10.90
CA VAL A 231 -0.38 -7.04 10.50
C VAL A 231 1.10 -7.34 10.72
N PHE A 232 1.37 -8.32 11.57
CA PHE A 232 2.69 -8.92 11.71
C PHE A 232 2.54 -10.43 11.91
N THR A 233 2.82 -11.21 10.87
CA THR A 233 2.56 -12.65 10.82
C THR A 233 3.79 -13.49 11.19
N ASP A 234 3.60 -14.78 11.48
CA ASP A 234 4.71 -15.71 11.70
C ASP A 234 5.61 -15.86 10.46
N GLN A 235 5.08 -15.67 9.24
CA GLN A 235 5.90 -15.61 8.02
C GLN A 235 6.88 -14.44 8.05
N TYR A 236 6.44 -13.27 8.50
CA TYR A 236 7.31 -12.09 8.60
C TYR A 236 8.39 -12.33 9.66
N ALA A 237 7.98 -12.88 10.80
CA ALA A 237 8.92 -13.28 11.85
C ALA A 237 9.94 -14.31 11.35
N HIS A 238 9.52 -15.29 10.54
CA HIS A 238 10.39 -16.31 9.97
C HIS A 238 11.41 -15.71 8.99
N VAL A 239 10.98 -14.78 8.12
CA VAL A 239 11.90 -14.01 7.25
C VAL A 239 12.92 -13.27 8.09
N LEU A 240 12.50 -12.52 9.12
CA LEU A 240 13.39 -11.67 9.92
C LEU A 240 14.35 -12.45 10.83
N LYS A 241 13.93 -13.61 11.34
CA LYS A 241 14.73 -14.42 12.27
C LYS A 241 15.70 -15.38 11.59
N ARG A 242 15.64 -15.51 10.28
CA ARG A 242 16.54 -16.40 9.53
C ARG A 242 17.98 -15.91 9.62
N GLY A 243 18.91 -16.84 9.84
CA GLY A 243 20.34 -16.52 9.94
C GLY A 243 20.74 -16.08 11.34
N SER A 244 21.49 -14.97 11.45
CA SER A 244 22.01 -14.43 12.72
C SER A 244 20.93 -13.83 13.63
N GLY A 245 19.73 -13.59 13.10
CA GLY A 245 18.66 -12.86 13.79
C GLY A 245 18.86 -11.34 13.84
N GLU A 246 19.91 -10.83 13.19
CA GLU A 246 20.24 -9.41 13.10
C GLU A 246 19.10 -8.60 12.49
N ALA A 247 18.49 -9.07 11.40
CA ALA A 247 17.35 -8.40 10.76
C ALA A 247 16.17 -8.22 11.72
N TYR A 248 15.93 -9.19 12.61
CA TYR A 248 14.88 -9.07 13.63
C TYR A 248 15.24 -8.09 14.76
N ALA A 249 16.52 -7.95 15.08
CA ALA A 249 16.98 -6.93 16.03
C ALA A 249 16.81 -5.53 15.44
N ILE A 250 17.28 -5.32 14.21
CA ILE A 250 17.14 -4.06 13.45
C ILE A 250 15.68 -3.69 13.29
N PHE A 251 14.81 -4.62 12.88
CA PHE A 251 13.37 -4.38 12.76
C PHE A 251 12.75 -3.80 14.04
N LYS A 252 13.09 -4.34 15.22
CA LYS A 252 12.57 -3.83 16.50
C LYS A 252 13.11 -2.44 16.82
N GLU A 253 14.39 -2.20 16.53
CA GLU A 253 15.03 -0.90 16.76
C GLU A 253 14.42 0.17 15.86
N ASP A 254 14.26 -0.12 14.57
CA ASP A 254 13.61 0.74 13.59
C ASP A 254 12.17 1.04 14.00
N CYS A 255 11.42 0.04 14.46
CA CYS A 255 10.05 0.23 14.96
C CYS A 255 9.97 1.27 16.09
N ILE A 256 10.87 1.18 17.07
CA ILE A 256 10.89 2.12 18.20
C ILE A 256 11.30 3.52 17.73
N LYS A 257 12.39 3.62 16.97
CA LYS A 257 12.90 4.91 16.47
C LYS A 257 11.88 5.59 15.57
N ALA A 258 11.34 4.88 14.59
CA ALA A 258 10.35 5.38 13.65
C ALA A 258 9.06 5.85 14.32
N TYR A 259 8.58 5.09 15.32
CA TYR A 259 7.41 5.48 16.09
C TYR A 259 7.65 6.77 16.87
N ASN A 260 8.78 6.87 17.58
CA ASN A 260 9.09 8.07 18.37
C ASN A 260 9.31 9.31 17.49
N ILE A 261 9.98 9.18 16.34
CA ILE A 261 10.15 10.30 15.38
C ILE A 261 8.78 10.88 14.98
N VAL A 262 7.85 10.04 14.53
CA VAL A 262 6.51 10.51 14.12
C VAL A 262 5.71 11.05 15.31
N ARG A 263 5.87 10.43 16.48
CA ARG A 263 5.21 10.83 17.72
C ARG A 263 5.62 12.23 18.19
N HIS A 264 6.89 12.62 18.06
CA HIS A 264 7.31 13.98 18.40
C HIS A 264 6.65 15.04 17.50
N GLU A 265 6.29 14.66 16.27
CA GLU A 265 5.59 15.50 15.30
C GLU A 265 4.06 15.34 15.36
N ALA A 266 3.51 14.79 16.44
CA ALA A 266 2.07 14.57 16.61
C ALA A 266 1.20 15.83 16.32
N PRO A 267 1.56 17.05 16.76
CA PRO A 267 0.76 18.24 16.46
C PRO A 267 0.60 18.50 14.95
N LEU A 268 1.60 18.19 14.14
CA LEU A 268 1.53 18.35 12.68
C LEU A 268 0.48 17.41 12.08
N PHE A 269 0.52 16.12 12.42
CA PHE A 269 -0.48 15.15 11.93
C PHE A 269 -1.89 15.53 12.39
N LEU A 270 -2.07 15.88 13.67
CA LEU A 270 -3.38 16.29 14.18
C LEU A 270 -3.94 17.51 13.43
N ASN A 271 -3.10 18.52 13.16
CA ASN A 271 -3.53 19.71 12.42
C ASN A 271 -3.85 19.40 10.95
N LEU A 272 -3.06 18.57 10.28
CA LEU A 272 -3.33 18.16 8.90
C LEU A 272 -4.67 17.42 8.79
N PHE A 273 -4.92 16.46 9.69
CA PHE A 273 -6.21 15.75 9.71
C PHE A 273 -7.38 16.65 10.07
N GLN A 274 -7.19 17.61 10.99
CA GLN A 274 -8.21 18.61 11.33
C GLN A 274 -8.59 19.47 10.11
N LEU A 275 -7.62 19.87 9.30
CA LEU A 275 -7.86 20.62 8.06
C LEU A 275 -8.60 19.76 7.02
N MET A 276 -8.38 18.44 7.01
CA MET A 276 -9.01 17.54 6.04
C MET A 276 -10.47 17.21 6.34
N LEU A 277 -11.02 17.60 7.50
CA LEU A 277 -12.45 17.40 7.83
C LEU A 277 -13.39 18.06 6.82
N CYS A 278 -12.98 19.18 6.21
CA CYS A 278 -13.79 19.83 5.17
C CYS A 278 -13.74 19.10 3.82
N GLY A 279 -12.87 18.08 3.67
CA GLY A 279 -12.67 17.34 2.43
C GLY A 279 -13.79 16.34 2.09
N GLY A 280 -14.72 16.10 3.01
CA GLY A 280 -15.86 15.19 2.79
C GLY A 280 -15.45 13.74 2.55
N ILE A 281 -14.37 13.29 3.21
CA ILE A 281 -13.95 11.88 3.25
C ILE A 281 -14.87 11.16 4.25
N HIS A 282 -15.44 10.02 3.86
CA HIS A 282 -16.49 9.35 4.63
C HIS A 282 -16.05 8.95 6.04
N GLU A 283 -14.79 8.54 6.19
CA GLU A 283 -14.20 8.08 7.46
C GLU A 283 -13.45 9.18 8.22
N LEU A 284 -13.57 10.43 7.78
CA LEU A 284 -12.99 11.61 8.43
C LEU A 284 -13.99 12.77 8.31
N GLN A 285 -14.98 12.76 9.19
CA GLN A 285 -16.09 13.73 9.18
C GLN A 285 -16.16 14.58 10.45
N SER A 286 -15.54 14.12 11.54
CA SER A 286 -15.62 14.76 12.85
C SER A 286 -14.28 14.80 13.58
N ALA A 287 -14.20 15.64 14.61
CA ALA A 287 -13.04 15.66 15.49
C ALA A 287 -12.87 14.36 16.31
N GLU A 288 -13.92 13.53 16.41
CA GLU A 288 -13.86 12.22 17.07
C GLU A 288 -13.01 11.23 16.27
N ASP A 289 -13.08 11.28 14.94
CA ASP A 289 -12.26 10.43 14.05
C ASP A 289 -10.75 10.68 14.26
N ILE A 290 -10.40 11.91 14.63
CA ILE A 290 -9.01 12.33 14.91
C ILE A 290 -8.52 11.83 16.28
N ASN A 291 -9.42 11.44 17.20
CA ASN A 291 -9.02 10.92 18.50
C ASN A 291 -8.22 9.62 18.39
N HIS A 292 -8.47 8.82 17.35
CA HIS A 292 -7.64 7.65 17.06
C HIS A 292 -6.15 8.01 16.95
N LEU A 293 -5.82 9.07 16.20
CA LEU A 293 -4.44 9.54 16.06
C LEU A 293 -3.85 9.97 17.41
N ARG A 294 -4.63 10.67 18.24
CA ARG A 294 -4.19 11.11 19.58
C ARG A 294 -3.82 9.92 20.45
N GLU A 295 -4.64 8.88 20.45
CA GLU A 295 -4.42 7.65 21.22
C GLU A 295 -3.25 6.83 20.66
N ALA A 296 -3.17 6.70 19.34
CA ALA A 296 -2.13 5.96 18.64
C ALA A 296 -0.75 6.60 18.86
N LEU A 297 -0.66 7.93 18.84
CA LEU A 297 0.60 8.67 19.05
C LEU A 297 1.04 8.72 20.52
N SER A 298 0.20 8.32 21.48
CA SER A 298 0.56 8.25 22.90
C SER A 298 1.22 9.54 23.42
N ILE A 299 0.59 10.69 23.16
CA ILE A 299 1.10 12.01 23.54
C ILE A 299 1.31 12.03 25.06
N GLY A 300 2.47 12.51 25.52
CA GLY A 300 2.81 12.63 26.94
C GLY A 300 3.56 11.45 27.57
N MET A 301 3.67 10.29 26.92
CA MET A 301 4.57 9.20 27.36
C MET A 301 6.06 9.54 27.16
N SER A 302 6.97 8.87 27.87
CA SER A 302 8.40 8.90 27.53
C SER A 302 8.69 8.02 26.31
N ASP A 303 9.81 8.26 25.62
CA ASP A 303 10.22 7.48 24.44
C ASP A 303 10.39 5.98 24.73
N GLU A 304 10.85 5.65 25.95
CA GLU A 304 11.01 4.27 26.40
C GLU A 304 9.66 3.59 26.65
N GLU A 305 8.73 4.27 27.33
CA GLU A 305 7.37 3.74 27.58
C GLU A 305 6.60 3.57 26.27
N ALA A 306 6.68 4.57 25.39
CA ALA A 306 6.05 4.58 24.09
C ALA A 306 6.58 3.45 23.20
N GLY A 307 7.91 3.25 23.18
CA GLY A 307 8.57 2.14 22.49
C GLY A 307 8.16 0.76 23.05
N LYS A 308 8.12 0.61 24.37
CA LYS A 308 7.66 -0.63 25.02
C LYS A 308 6.20 -0.94 24.69
N LYS A 309 5.32 0.06 24.72
CA LYS A 309 3.91 -0.06 24.31
C LYS A 309 3.81 -0.54 22.86
N PHE A 310 4.54 0.09 21.94
CA PHE A 310 4.51 -0.27 20.52
C PHE A 310 5.02 -1.70 20.26
N LEU A 311 6.16 -2.07 20.87
CA LEU A 311 6.66 -3.46 20.78
C LEU A 311 5.68 -4.48 21.38
N GLY A 312 4.93 -4.09 22.41
CA GLY A 312 3.82 -4.88 22.95
C GLY A 312 2.75 -5.17 21.87
N LYS A 313 2.38 -4.16 21.08
CA LYS A 313 1.45 -4.30 19.95
C LYS A 313 1.96 -5.24 18.86
N ILE A 314 3.27 -5.27 18.57
CA ILE A 314 3.86 -6.25 17.64
C ILE A 314 3.66 -7.69 18.14
N ARG A 315 3.83 -7.91 19.46
CA ARG A 315 3.62 -9.23 20.07
C ARG A 315 2.15 -9.64 20.07
N GLU A 316 1.23 -8.68 20.25
CA GLU A 316 -0.21 -8.90 20.12
C GLU A 316 -0.60 -9.25 18.68
N ALA A 317 -0.10 -8.49 17.69
CA ALA A 317 -0.28 -8.73 16.26
C ALA A 317 0.08 -10.17 15.86
N ARG A 318 1.21 -10.68 16.37
CA ARG A 318 1.67 -12.05 16.10
C ARG A 318 0.73 -13.14 16.62
N LYS A 319 0.02 -12.89 17.72
CA LYS A 319 -0.91 -13.88 18.31
C LYS A 319 -2.24 -13.94 17.57
N ASN A 320 -2.49 -13.05 16.62
CA ASN A 320 -3.76 -12.93 15.95
C ASN A 320 -3.87 -13.82 14.72
N ILE A 321 -4.49 -14.99 14.92
CA ILE A 321 -4.71 -16.00 13.88
C ILE A 321 -5.77 -15.55 12.85
N ARG A 322 -6.51 -14.44 13.09
CA ARG A 322 -7.62 -13.99 12.20
C ARG A 322 -7.19 -13.09 11.04
N VAL A 323 -5.96 -12.61 11.01
CA VAL A 323 -5.38 -11.85 9.88
C VAL A 323 -5.15 -12.74 8.64
N ILE A 324 -5.30 -14.05 8.82
CA ILE A 324 -4.91 -15.11 7.91
C ILE A 324 -6.06 -15.55 6.98
N VAL A 325 -7.31 -15.09 7.21
CA VAL A 325 -8.51 -15.55 6.49
C VAL A 325 -9.38 -14.41 5.96
#